data_AF-A0A362XEP7-F1
#
_entry.id   AF-A0A362XEP7-F1
#
_cell.length_a   1.000
_cell.length_b   1.000
_cell.length_c   1.000
_cell.angle_alpha   90.00
_cell.angle_beta   90.00
_cell.angle_gamma   90.00
#
_symmetry.space_group_name_H-M   'P 1'
#
loop_
_entity.id
_entity.type
_entity.pdbx_description
1 polymer ?
#
loop_
_entity_poly.entity_id
_entity_poly.type
_entity_poly.pdbx_seq_one_letter_code
_entity_poly.pdbx_strand_id
1 'polypeptide(L)'
;MVLSLLVIALVFFGSLSEWLVKIPEVDTTEITLLEEKISLLEEENTELKKIQDFYLARNLVTSDTIYSVQTGMLTMEATGLISPGLANGIFVEAHPYMKYSIGLYETLEEANALRRGLVKLGFSDAFVASYKGTTRLKIHRAE
;
A
#
# COMPACT_ATOMS: atom_id res chain seq x y z
N MET A 1 -48.05 15.20 55.61
CA MET A 1 -47.42 15.70 54.37
C MET A 1 -46.09 15.02 54.06
N VAL A 2 -45.16 14.90 55.03
CA VAL A 2 -43.82 14.27 54.81
C VAL A 2 -43.88 12.80 54.39
N LEU A 3 -44.81 12.01 54.95
CA LEU A 3 -44.96 10.58 54.61
C LEU A 3 -45.42 10.36 53.16
N SER A 4 -46.23 11.27 52.61
CA SER A 4 -46.72 11.19 51.22
C SER A 4 -45.60 11.48 50.22
N LEU A 5 -44.68 12.38 50.55
CA LEU A 5 -43.52 12.70 49.71
C LEU A 5 -42.53 11.52 49.64
N LEU A 6 -42.36 10.78 50.73
CA LEU A 6 -41.49 9.59 50.77
C LEU A 6 -42.02 8.46 49.87
N VAL A 7 -43.34 8.25 49.85
CA VAL A 7 -43.98 7.24 49.00
C VAL A 7 -43.84 7.61 47.52
N ILE A 8 -44.04 8.88 47.17
CA ILE A 8 -43.84 9.37 45.80
C ILE A 8 -42.38 9.20 45.39
N ALA A 9 -41.43 9.52 46.26
CA ALA A 9 -40.00 9.34 45.99
C ALA A 9 -39.62 7.86 45.77
N LEU A 10 -40.18 6.93 46.54
CA LEU A 10 -39.97 5.48 46.38
C LEU A 10 -40.55 4.94 45.07
N VAL A 11 -41.75 5.37 44.71
CA VAL A 11 -42.38 4.99 43.42
C VAL A 11 -41.60 5.59 42.25
N PHE A 12 -41.13 6.83 42.38
CA PHE A 12 -40.33 7.48 41.35
C PHE A 12 -38.97 6.80 41.18
N PHE A 13 -38.28 6.44 42.27
CA PHE A 13 -37.00 5.73 42.19
C PHE A 13 -37.13 4.32 41.62
N GLY A 14 -38.20 3.60 41.99
CA GLY A 14 -38.48 2.26 41.44
C GLY A 14 -38.86 2.28 39.96
N SER A 15 -39.59 3.31 39.51
CA SER A 15 -39.95 3.49 38.09
C SER A 15 -38.80 4.04 37.25
N LEU A 16 -37.94 4.88 37.84
CA LEU A 16 -36.80 5.48 37.15
C LEU A 16 -35.71 4.44 36.84
N SER A 17 -35.50 3.46 37.72
CA SER A 17 -34.54 2.37 37.48
C SER A 17 -34.94 1.50 36.28
N GLU A 18 -36.22 1.20 36.11
CA GLU A 18 -36.73 0.44 34.95
C GLU A 18 -36.61 1.23 33.63
N TRP A 19 -36.78 2.56 33.68
CA TRP A 19 -36.61 3.43 32.52
C TRP A 19 -35.14 3.58 32.10
N LEU A 20 -34.21 3.58 33.06
CA LEU A 20 -32.77 3.71 32.80
C LEU A 20 -32.11 2.44 32.25
N VAL A 21 -32.75 1.27 32.35
CA VAL A 21 -32.19 -0.02 31.87
C VAL A 21 -32.42 -0.25 30.37
N LYS A 22 -33.32 0.49 29.71
CA LYS A 22 -33.50 0.42 28.24
C LYS A 22 -32.56 1.37 27.51
N ILE A 23 -31.27 1.08 27.56
CA ILE A 23 -30.34 1.59 26.53
C ILE A 23 -30.71 0.83 25.25
N PRO A 24 -31.01 1.50 24.12
CA PRO A 24 -31.27 0.79 22.87
C PRO A 24 -30.01 -0.02 22.51
N GLU A 25 -30.18 -1.32 22.32
CA GLU A 25 -29.12 -2.21 21.83
C GLU A 25 -28.62 -1.64 20.50
N VAL A 26 -27.35 -1.24 20.46
CA VAL A 26 -26.75 -0.65 19.26
C VAL A 26 -26.73 -1.74 18.20
N ASP A 27 -27.45 -1.56 17.10
CA ASP A 27 -27.44 -2.49 15.97
C ASP A 27 -26.04 -2.51 15.33
N THR A 28 -25.25 -3.52 15.68
CA THR A 28 -23.86 -3.69 15.21
C THR A 28 -23.77 -4.57 13.97
N THR A 29 -24.89 -5.07 13.43
CA THR A 29 -24.89 -6.05 12.33
C THR A 29 -24.16 -5.51 11.09
N GLU A 30 -24.42 -4.26 10.72
CA GLU A 30 -23.72 -3.60 9.60
C GLU A 30 -22.22 -3.44 9.86
N ILE A 31 -21.82 -3.12 11.09
CA ILE A 31 -20.41 -2.95 11.47
C ILE A 31 -19.68 -4.29 11.36
N THR A 32 -20.29 -5.36 11.87
CA THR A 32 -19.69 -6.70 11.81
C THR A 32 -19.51 -7.20 10.37
N LEU A 33 -20.49 -6.91 9.49
CA LEU A 33 -20.40 -7.25 8.07
C LEU A 33 -19.33 -6.42 7.33
N LEU A 34 -19.16 -5.15 7.70
CA LEU A 34 -18.10 -4.31 7.15
C LEU A 34 -16.70 -4.76 7.60
N GLU A 35 -16.54 -5.15 8.87
CA GLU A 35 -15.30 -5.70 9.40
C GLU A 35 -14.91 -7.01 8.69
N GLU A 36 -15.85 -7.92 8.48
CA GLU A 36 -15.64 -9.16 7.71
C GLU A 36 -15.20 -8.85 6.27
N LYS A 37 -15.89 -7.90 5.61
CA LYS A 37 -15.53 -7.49 4.25
C LYS A 37 -14.14 -6.86 4.18
N ILE A 38 -13.75 -6.05 5.16
CA ILE A 38 -12.41 -5.46 5.22
C ILE A 38 -11.37 -6.57 5.38
N SER A 39 -11.59 -7.53 6.28
CA SER A 39 -10.70 -8.68 6.47
C SER A 39 -10.51 -9.48 5.18
N LEU A 40 -11.60 -9.76 4.45
CA LEU A 40 -11.56 -10.48 3.18
C LEU A 40 -10.77 -9.71 2.11
N LEU A 41 -10.99 -8.39 2.01
CA LEU A 41 -10.27 -7.54 1.07
C LEU A 41 -8.78 -7.44 1.42
N GLU A 42 -8.42 -7.42 2.71
CA GLU A 42 -7.03 -7.43 3.16
C GLU A 42 -6.33 -8.75 2.81
N GLU A 43 -7.04 -9.88 2.94
CA GLU A 43 -6.55 -11.20 2.55
C GLU A 43 -6.35 -11.29 1.03
N GLU A 44 -7.36 -10.89 0.23
CA GLU A 44 -7.26 -10.85 -1.23
C GLU A 44 -6.08 -9.97 -1.68
N ASN A 45 -5.94 -8.77 -1.12
CA ASN A 45 -4.81 -7.89 -1.41
C ASN A 45 -3.47 -8.54 -1.06
N THR A 46 -3.41 -9.35 -0.01
CA THR A 46 -2.19 -10.06 0.39
C THR A 46 -1.83 -11.16 -0.61
N GLU A 47 -2.80 -11.94 -1.07
CA GLU A 47 -2.58 -12.97 -2.10
C GLU A 47 -2.18 -12.37 -3.45
N LEU A 48 -2.83 -11.28 -3.86
CA LEU A 48 -2.47 -10.55 -5.09
C LEU A 48 -1.03 -10.04 -5.05
N LYS A 49 -0.57 -9.52 -3.91
CA LYS A 49 0.83 -9.11 -3.71
C LYS A 49 1.80 -10.28 -3.87
N LYS A 50 1.52 -11.44 -3.26
CA LYS A 50 2.38 -12.64 -3.39
C LYS A 50 2.49 -13.10 -4.84
N ILE A 51 1.37 -13.09 -5.57
CA ILE A 51 1.35 -13.42 -6.99
C ILE A 51 2.25 -12.45 -7.75
N GLN A 52 2.07 -11.15 -7.56
CA GLN A 52 2.88 -10.12 -8.20
C GLN A 52 4.39 -10.33 -7.94
N ASP A 53 4.78 -10.53 -6.68
CA ASP A 53 6.18 -10.77 -6.29
C ASP A 53 6.76 -12.00 -6.99
N PHE A 54 5.99 -13.09 -7.10
CA PHE A 54 6.40 -14.28 -7.83
C PHE A 54 6.61 -14.02 -9.33
N TYR A 55 5.71 -13.28 -9.98
CA TYR A 55 5.87 -12.89 -11.39
C TYR A 55 7.12 -12.04 -11.61
N LEU A 56 7.39 -11.08 -10.72
CA LEU A 56 8.58 -10.22 -10.79
C LEU A 56 9.86 -11.04 -10.59
N ALA A 57 9.91 -11.89 -9.57
CA ALA A 57 11.06 -12.76 -9.30
C ALA A 57 11.33 -13.73 -10.46
N ARG A 58 10.26 -14.32 -11.03
CA ARG A 58 10.38 -15.17 -12.22
C ARG A 58 10.97 -14.40 -13.39
N ASN A 59 10.43 -13.23 -13.72
CA ASN A 59 10.92 -12.42 -14.83
C ASN A 59 12.38 -11.99 -14.66
N LEU A 60 12.82 -11.69 -13.44
CA LEU A 60 14.22 -11.40 -13.14
C LEU A 60 15.16 -12.59 -13.39
N VAL A 61 14.67 -13.82 -13.18
CA VAL A 61 15.45 -15.06 -13.32
C VAL A 61 15.41 -15.61 -14.74
N THR A 62 14.27 -15.56 -15.41
CA THR A 62 14.05 -16.23 -16.71
C THR A 62 14.30 -15.35 -17.92
N SER A 63 14.15 -14.02 -17.79
CA SER A 63 14.30 -13.12 -18.92
C SER A 63 15.78 -12.83 -19.21
N ASP A 64 16.16 -12.91 -20.49
CA ASP A 64 17.54 -12.62 -20.91
C ASP A 64 17.89 -11.15 -20.71
N THR A 65 16.92 -10.26 -20.93
CA THR A 65 17.04 -8.83 -20.68
C THR A 65 15.72 -8.27 -20.14
N ILE A 66 15.80 -7.47 -19.09
CA ILE A 66 14.68 -6.70 -18.53
C ILE A 66 14.97 -5.21 -18.63
N TYR A 67 13.94 -4.37 -18.74
CA TYR A 67 14.04 -2.92 -18.80
C TYR A 67 13.33 -2.28 -17.60
N SER A 68 13.95 -1.27 -17.01
CA SER A 68 13.38 -0.51 -15.89
C SER A 68 13.67 0.97 -16.04
N VAL A 69 12.82 1.84 -15.50
CA VAL A 69 12.98 3.30 -15.59
C VAL A 69 13.62 3.81 -14.32
N GLN A 70 14.89 4.20 -14.36
CA GLN A 70 15.56 4.81 -13.23
C GLN A 70 15.12 6.27 -13.10
N THR A 71 14.63 6.66 -11.92
CA THR A 71 14.08 7.99 -11.65
C THR A 71 14.90 8.79 -10.64
N GLY A 72 15.88 8.17 -9.99
CA GLY A 72 16.75 8.89 -9.08
C GLY A 72 17.70 8.01 -8.28
N MET A 73 18.36 8.67 -7.35
CA MET A 73 19.22 8.07 -6.34
C MET A 73 18.85 8.64 -4.98
N LEU A 74 18.75 7.77 -3.97
CA LEU A 74 18.47 8.14 -2.59
C LEU A 74 19.74 7.92 -1.77
N THR A 75 19.96 8.74 -0.74
CA THR A 75 21.00 8.42 0.25
C THR A 75 20.60 7.16 0.99
N MET A 76 21.58 6.38 1.45
CA MET A 76 21.28 5.13 2.15
C MET A 76 20.50 5.37 3.46
N GLU A 77 20.69 6.52 4.09
CA GLU A 77 19.92 6.98 5.26
C GLU A 77 18.44 7.24 4.94
N ALA A 78 18.13 7.65 3.70
CA ALA A 78 16.77 7.90 3.23
C ALA A 78 16.05 6.64 2.73
N THR A 79 16.70 5.47 2.72
CA THR A 79 16.11 4.20 2.28
C THR A 79 14.86 3.82 3.09
N GLY A 80 14.79 4.20 4.37
CA GLY A 80 13.61 3.97 5.21
C GLY A 80 12.34 4.69 4.75
N LEU A 81 12.44 5.63 3.80
CA LEU A 81 11.29 6.31 3.19
C LEU A 81 10.64 5.49 2.06
N ILE A 82 11.28 4.40 1.64
CA ILE A 82 10.75 3.53 0.60
C ILE A 82 9.69 2.65 1.22
N SER A 83 8.44 2.88 0.82
CA SER A 83 7.35 2.01 1.21
C SER A 83 7.64 0.58 0.73
N PRO A 84 7.49 -0.44 1.59
CA PRO A 84 7.56 -1.85 1.20
C PRO A 84 6.61 -2.20 0.05
N GLY A 85 5.57 -1.40 -0.19
CA GLY A 85 4.62 -1.56 -1.29
C GLY A 85 5.13 -1.13 -2.68
N LEU A 86 6.36 -0.61 -2.79
CA LEU A 86 7.00 -0.30 -4.09
C LEU A 86 7.56 -1.56 -4.77
N ALA A 87 6.76 -2.63 -4.81
CA ALA A 87 7.12 -3.95 -5.33
C ALA A 87 7.59 -3.90 -6.80
N ASN A 88 7.11 -2.92 -7.57
CA ASN A 88 7.50 -2.75 -8.98
C ASN A 88 8.84 -2.03 -9.17
N GLY A 89 9.62 -1.78 -8.12
CA GLY A 89 10.89 -1.06 -8.21
C GLY A 89 12.13 -1.95 -8.12
N ILE A 90 13.17 -1.66 -8.90
CA ILE A 90 14.51 -2.21 -8.66
C ILE A 90 15.28 -1.25 -7.77
N PHE A 91 15.79 -1.78 -6.66
CA PHE A 91 16.70 -1.09 -5.74
C PHE A 91 18.08 -1.72 -5.86
N VAL A 92 19.06 -0.94 -6.30
CA VAL A 92 20.45 -1.41 -6.40
C VAL A 92 21.33 -0.55 -5.50
N GLU A 93 22.00 -1.20 -4.54
CA GLU A 93 22.98 -0.55 -3.69
C GLU A 93 24.14 0.00 -4.51
N ALA A 94 24.50 1.25 -4.27
CA ALA A 94 25.58 1.96 -4.92
C ALA A 94 26.22 2.94 -3.91
N HIS A 95 26.76 2.40 -2.82
CA HIS A 95 27.33 3.11 -1.68
C HIS A 95 28.06 4.41 -2.10
N PRO A 96 27.75 5.58 -1.49
CA PRO A 96 26.85 5.80 -0.33
C PRO A 96 25.36 5.99 -0.68
N TYR A 97 24.98 5.72 -1.94
CA TYR A 97 23.63 5.93 -2.44
C TYR A 97 22.94 4.61 -2.78
N MET A 98 21.64 4.68 -3.02
CA MET A 98 20.86 3.60 -3.59
C MET A 98 20.19 4.10 -4.86
N LYS A 99 20.30 3.33 -5.94
CA LYS A 99 19.64 3.64 -7.21
C LYS A 99 18.21 3.13 -7.14
N TYR A 100 17.27 3.97 -7.56
CA TYR A 100 15.85 3.64 -7.59
C TYR A 100 15.34 3.62 -9.04
N SER A 101 14.82 2.46 -9.44
CA SER A 101 14.15 2.28 -10.73
C SER A 101 12.73 1.77 -10.53
N ILE A 102 11.84 2.13 -11.46
CA ILE A 102 10.40 1.85 -11.42
C ILE A 102 10.02 1.04 -12.66
N GLY A 103 9.20 0.02 -12.44
CA GLY A 103 8.68 -0.89 -13.45
C GLY A 103 9.70 -1.93 -13.90
N LEU A 104 9.23 -3.14 -14.20
CA LEU A 104 9.97 -4.17 -14.92
C LEU A 104 9.23 -4.45 -16.23
N TYR A 105 9.93 -4.32 -17.35
CA TYR A 105 9.37 -4.46 -18.68
C TYR A 105 10.21 -5.42 -19.52
N GLU A 106 9.56 -6.16 -20.41
CA GLU A 106 10.23 -7.07 -21.34
C GLU A 106 10.79 -6.30 -22.54
N THR A 107 10.14 -5.20 -22.91
CA THR A 107 10.55 -4.40 -24.07
C THR A 107 11.02 -3.00 -23.69
N LEU A 108 11.94 -2.47 -24.49
CA LEU A 108 12.39 -1.08 -24.39
C LEU A 108 11.25 -0.08 -24.65
N GLU A 109 10.28 -0.45 -25.47
CA GLU A 109 9.15 0.42 -25.83
C GLU A 109 8.21 0.67 -24.65
N GLU A 110 7.83 -0.38 -23.92
CA GLU A 110 7.00 -0.29 -22.71
C GLU A 110 7.68 0.55 -21.63
N ALA A 111 8.98 0.30 -21.38
CA ALA A 111 9.76 1.09 -20.45
C ALA A 111 9.83 2.58 -20.87
N ASN A 112 9.96 2.85 -22.17
CA ASN A 112 9.94 4.22 -22.67
C ASN A 112 8.56 4.88 -22.55
N ALA A 113 7.46 4.12 -22.62
CA ALA A 113 6.12 4.65 -22.36
C ALA A 113 5.99 5.17 -20.92
N LEU A 114 6.45 4.38 -19.94
CA LEU A 114 6.51 4.81 -18.54
C LEU A 114 7.43 6.04 -18.39
N ARG A 115 8.65 5.99 -18.95
CA ARG A 115 9.60 7.11 -18.90
C ARG A 115 8.97 8.40 -19.40
N ARG A 116 8.29 8.38 -20.55
CA ARG A 116 7.62 9.57 -21.10
C ARG A 116 6.55 10.11 -20.14
N GLY A 117 5.79 9.23 -19.47
CA GLY A 117 4.85 9.63 -18.43
C GLY A 117 5.55 10.32 -17.26
N LEU A 118 6.61 9.71 -16.73
CA LEU A 118 7.39 10.25 -15.60
C LEU A 118 8.06 11.59 -15.93
N VAL A 119 8.61 11.75 -17.13
CA VAL A 119 9.18 13.03 -17.59
C VAL A 119 8.11 14.12 -17.60
N LYS A 120 6.88 13.83 -18.05
CA LYS A 120 5.76 14.78 -18.01
C LYS A 120 5.35 15.17 -16.59
N LEU A 121 5.60 14.30 -15.61
CA LEU A 121 5.33 14.56 -14.19
C LEU A 121 6.47 15.30 -13.48
N GLY A 122 7.58 15.58 -14.16
CA GLY A 122 8.71 16.34 -13.60
C GLY A 122 9.98 15.54 -13.33
N PHE A 123 9.99 14.22 -13.58
CA PHE A 123 11.20 13.39 -13.49
C PHE A 123 12.03 13.53 -14.78
N SER A 124 12.57 14.73 -15.02
CA SER A 124 13.24 15.10 -16.29
C SER A 124 14.49 14.28 -16.59
N ASP A 125 15.16 13.79 -15.55
CA ASP A 125 16.37 12.97 -15.62
C ASP A 125 16.08 11.47 -15.72
N ALA A 126 14.80 11.06 -15.76
CA ALA A 126 14.43 9.66 -15.88
C ALA A 126 14.98 9.03 -17.17
N PHE A 127 15.59 7.85 -17.03
CA PHE A 127 16.14 7.09 -18.14
C PHE A 127 15.80 5.60 -18.03
N VAL A 128 15.78 4.91 -19.18
CA VAL A 128 15.58 3.47 -19.20
C VAL A 128 16.93 2.78 -19.05
N ALA A 129 17.03 1.78 -18.19
CA ALA A 129 18.18 0.91 -18.07
C ALA A 129 17.76 -0.54 -18.34
N SER A 130 18.60 -1.27 -19.07
CA SER A 130 18.44 -2.71 -19.25
C SER A 130 19.33 -3.50 -18.32
N TYR A 131 18.84 -4.65 -17.85
CA TYR A 131 19.54 -5.55 -16.93
C TYR A 131 19.45 -7.00 -17.39
N LYS A 132 20.44 -7.80 -17.01
CA LYS A 132 20.42 -9.26 -17.07
C LYS A 132 20.62 -9.78 -15.65
N GLY A 133 19.58 -10.40 -15.08
CA GLY A 133 19.50 -10.63 -13.65
C GLY A 133 19.67 -9.32 -12.87
N THR A 134 20.69 -9.25 -12.01
CA THR A 134 21.00 -8.05 -11.19
C THR A 134 22.01 -7.10 -11.84
N THR A 135 22.58 -7.46 -13.00
CA THR A 135 23.64 -6.67 -13.64
C THR A 135 23.07 -5.75 -14.71
N ARG A 136 23.37 -4.45 -14.61
CA ARG A 136 22.98 -3.46 -15.62
C ARG A 136 23.80 -3.65 -16.89
N LEU A 137 23.12 -3.80 -18.02
CA LEU A 137 23.72 -3.93 -19.35
C LEU A 137 23.97 -2.57 -20.00
N LYS A 138 22.93 -1.73 -20.11
CA LYS A 138 22.98 -0.48 -20.88
C LYS A 138 22.01 0.56 -20.34
N ILE A 139 22.38 1.83 -20.47
CA ILE A 139 21.46 2.97 -20.33
C ILE A 139 20.95 3.36 -21.71
N HIS A 140 19.63 3.43 -21.85
CA HIS A 140 18.94 3.91 -23.04
C HIS A 140 18.45 5.32 -22.74
N ARG A 141 19.15 6.31 -23.31
CA ARG A 141 18.68 7.69 -23.31
C ARG A 141 17.64 7.86 -24.39
N ALA A 142 16.73 8.81 -24.21
CA ALA A 142 15.87 9.22 -25.30
C ALA A 142 16.68 9.94 -26.36
N GLU A 143 16.38 9.60 -27.60
CA GLU A 143 16.56 10.49 -28.75
C GLU A 143 15.50 11.60 -28.71
#